data_AF-A0A836IWG5-F1
#
_entry.id   AF-A0A836IWG5-F1
#
_cell.length_a   1.000
_cell.length_b   1.000
_cell.length_c   1.000
_cell.angle_alpha   90.00
_cell.angle_beta   90.00
_cell.angle_gamma   90.00
#
_symmetry.space_group_name_H-M   'P 1'
#
loop_
_entity.id
_entity.type
_entity.pdbx_description
1 polymer ?
#
loop_
_entity_poly.entity_id
_entity_poly.type
_entity_poly.pdbx_seq_one_letter_code
_entity_poly.pdbx_strand_id
1 'polypeptide(L)'
;MLSAKSGVLLLQAVHKPGEVISYKAGDFHLVPKKLTVGKRIAVRSYLDRNRTELSDRTFMPQKNWFRPYDLQEDRFDRDYQRLSYRFYTLETKVIWKAFDTPELIGMLLHDETVKGNKDMYAPDMLDAALHYTRESRYWRCIGITKPFYDRNTLRAHCWEDDGLQVGTLVMSQAMRHALMDLERAVRRKELGLEPNYLWDRWGPIGFIDGARADYLPRFEHNPYIDPDGVDVTEIDVLPFNTHEQIKQRYSDFIEPDTAPFESVFRSPSHGSLTTLADIPNADVAALYKGLKMKAGTPVAGDAVELAPADVRTLFYLSANPEWRAMADGKASWEEVVDAIQPVQAELDEKIDAARLLQNTRHSPERVRAFFEEKCGFHDFMYTPDKTITAAVLCYLTELRRICTETAWGTDLAKCLTDLERAQVMGRDAFIVYRHIEDAILDKKRRLWARRFAGEAHEESTLDYLLENFGRRADRPRNVGTTGVEFDREQEPIGRQVQRRVLDSDKANKLAEMRRSRGKMWSRKRSVFDALHEKQLQNFSYGVH
;
A
#
# COMPACT_ATOMS: atom_id res chain seq x y z
N MET A 1 -25.23 -7.22 36.06
CA MET A 1 -25.22 -6.50 37.36
C MET A 1 -23.92 -5.69 37.39
N LEU A 2 -23.84 -4.37 37.50
CA LEU A 2 -24.70 -3.33 38.05
C LEU A 2 -24.76 -2.14 37.09
N SER A 3 -25.99 -1.69 36.80
CA SER A 3 -26.28 -0.47 36.08
C SER A 3 -26.09 0.72 37.03
N ALA A 4 -25.06 1.55 36.79
CA ALA A 4 -24.96 2.85 37.44
C ALA A 4 -25.93 3.82 36.74
N LYS A 5 -27.22 3.71 37.10
CA LYS A 5 -28.20 4.76 36.88
C LYS A 5 -27.75 5.97 37.69
N SER A 6 -27.08 6.91 37.03
CA SER A 6 -26.91 8.27 37.52
C SER A 6 -28.27 8.96 37.47
N GLY A 7 -29.13 8.57 38.42
CA GLY A 7 -30.34 9.31 38.73
C GLY A 7 -29.92 10.72 39.09
N VAL A 8 -30.33 11.67 38.25
CA VAL A 8 -30.52 13.04 38.68
C VAL A 8 -31.61 12.98 39.74
N LEU A 9 -31.19 12.70 40.98
CA LEU A 9 -31.97 12.98 42.17
C LEU A 9 -32.08 14.51 42.20
N LEU A 10 -33.13 15.01 41.53
CA LEU A 10 -33.81 16.21 41.97
C LEU A 10 -34.20 15.94 43.42
N LEU A 11 -33.30 16.30 44.33
CA LEU A 11 -33.59 16.53 45.72
C LEU A 11 -34.61 17.68 45.76
N GLN A 12 -35.87 17.38 45.48
CA GLN A 12 -36.96 18.03 46.18
C GLN A 12 -36.81 17.58 47.63
N ALA A 13 -35.93 18.28 48.33
CA ALA A 13 -35.79 18.12 49.76
C ALA A 13 -37.17 18.46 50.34
N VAL A 14 -37.83 17.43 50.86
CA VAL A 14 -39.03 17.56 51.68
C VAL A 14 -38.59 18.25 52.96
N HIS A 15 -38.48 19.58 52.92
CA HIS A 15 -38.10 20.37 54.07
C HIS A 15 -39.34 20.65 54.90
N LYS A 16 -39.30 20.24 56.17
CA LYS A 16 -40.30 20.66 57.14
C LYS A 16 -40.13 22.18 57.37
N PRO A 17 -41.21 22.96 57.42
CA PRO A 17 -41.13 24.39 57.67
C PRO A 17 -40.45 24.62 59.04
N GLY A 18 -39.30 25.30 59.04
CA GLY A 18 -38.50 25.61 60.24
C GLY A 18 -37.16 24.88 60.36
N GLU A 19 -36.82 23.98 59.44
CA GLU A 19 -35.54 23.24 59.48
C GLU A 19 -34.36 24.11 58.99
N VAL A 20 -33.38 24.35 59.87
CA VAL A 20 -32.18 25.16 59.58
C VAL A 20 -31.18 24.31 58.81
N ILE A 21 -31.01 24.57 57.51
CA ILE A 21 -30.02 23.88 56.67
C ILE A 21 -28.65 24.50 56.94
N SER A 22 -27.74 23.74 57.57
CA SER A 22 -26.37 24.19 57.80
C SER A 22 -25.57 24.16 56.49
N TYR A 23 -25.34 25.32 55.90
CA TYR A 23 -24.41 25.51 54.79
C TYR A 23 -23.16 26.25 55.28
N LYS A 24 -21.97 25.67 55.07
CA LYS A 24 -20.72 26.41 55.22
C LYS A 24 -20.34 27.04 53.90
N ALA A 25 -20.09 28.35 53.93
CA ALA A 25 -19.65 29.11 52.77
C ALA A 25 -18.36 28.49 52.20
N GLY A 26 -18.43 28.01 50.95
CA GLY A 26 -17.30 27.41 50.24
C GLY A 26 -17.33 25.89 50.06
N ASP A 27 -18.28 25.16 50.67
CA ASP A 27 -18.40 23.70 50.49
C ASP A 27 -18.98 23.30 49.13
N PHE A 28 -19.82 24.17 48.55
CA PHE A 28 -20.38 23.97 47.21
C PHE A 28 -19.74 24.92 46.19
N HIS A 29 -19.22 24.35 45.11
CA HIS A 29 -18.77 25.10 43.94
C HIS A 29 -19.56 24.66 42.71
N LEU A 30 -20.18 25.62 42.01
CA LEU A 30 -20.88 25.38 40.74
C LEU A 30 -19.99 24.70 39.69
N VAL A 31 -18.69 25.03 39.70
CA VAL A 31 -17.67 24.38 38.87
C VAL A 31 -16.72 23.63 39.80
N PRO A 32 -16.56 22.31 39.66
CA PRO A 32 -15.68 21.51 40.52
C PRO A 32 -14.25 22.07 40.56
N LYS A 33 -13.59 22.03 41.73
CA LYS A 33 -12.23 22.56 41.93
C LYS A 33 -11.20 22.06 40.90
N LYS A 34 -11.36 20.83 40.38
CA LYS A 34 -10.53 20.25 39.31
C LYS A 34 -10.55 21.02 37.98
N LEU A 35 -11.52 21.92 37.81
CA LEU A 35 -11.71 22.78 36.64
C LEU A 35 -11.50 24.28 36.97
N THR A 36 -10.93 24.61 38.13
CA THR A 36 -10.66 26.00 38.54
C THR A 36 -9.24 26.18 39.05
N VAL A 37 -8.54 27.23 38.60
CA VAL A 37 -7.23 27.64 39.13
C VAL A 37 -7.33 29.12 39.53
N GLY A 38 -6.94 29.47 40.76
CA GLY A 38 -7.01 30.86 41.24
C GLY A 38 -8.42 31.48 41.19
N LYS A 39 -9.45 30.70 41.55
CA LYS A 39 -10.88 31.11 41.51
C LYS A 39 -11.43 31.47 40.10
N ARG A 40 -10.67 31.21 39.03
CA ARG A 40 -11.14 31.31 37.63
C ARG A 40 -11.39 29.93 37.06
N ILE A 41 -12.39 29.80 36.18
CA ILE A 41 -12.64 28.56 35.43
C ILE A 41 -11.42 28.34 34.53
N ALA A 42 -10.61 27.35 34.89
CA ALA A 42 -9.50 26.93 34.07
C ALA A 42 -10.07 25.94 33.07
N VAL A 43 -10.45 26.44 31.88
CA VAL A 43 -10.64 25.59 30.71
C VAL A 43 -9.25 25.13 30.28
N ARG A 44 -8.65 24.22 31.06
CA ARG A 44 -7.56 23.39 30.56
C ARG A 44 -8.23 22.47 29.56
N SER A 45 -8.19 22.88 28.30
CA SER A 45 -8.55 22.01 27.20
C SER A 45 -7.77 20.71 27.40
N TYR A 46 -8.39 19.56 27.13
CA TYR A 46 -7.72 18.26 27.17
C TYR A 46 -6.49 18.21 26.22
N LEU A 47 -6.30 19.25 25.39
CA LEU A 47 -5.20 19.46 24.45
C LEU A 47 -3.94 20.08 25.10
N ASP A 48 -4.04 20.80 26.22
CA ASP A 48 -2.89 21.50 26.82
C ASP A 48 -2.09 20.64 27.81
N ARG A 49 -2.54 19.42 28.12
CA ARG A 49 -1.87 18.57 29.10
C ARG A 49 -0.56 17.94 28.62
N ASN A 50 -0.34 17.88 27.30
CA ASN A 50 0.78 17.10 26.72
C ASN A 50 1.69 17.88 25.78
N ARG A 51 1.50 19.20 25.61
CA ARG A 51 2.42 20.00 24.79
C ARG A 51 3.59 20.55 25.62
N THR A 52 4.52 19.67 25.96
CA THR A 52 5.89 20.09 26.26
C THR A 52 6.60 20.38 24.94
N GLU A 53 7.63 21.22 24.92
CA GLU A 53 8.46 21.49 23.72
C GLU A 53 9.08 20.19 23.14
N LEU A 54 9.21 19.14 23.97
CA LEU A 54 9.59 17.79 23.56
C LEU A 54 8.53 17.09 22.69
N SER A 55 7.24 17.39 22.89
CA SER A 55 6.15 16.79 22.10
C SER A 55 6.15 17.23 20.63
N ASP A 56 6.77 18.36 20.30
CA ASP A 56 6.92 18.83 18.92
C ASP A 56 8.02 18.07 18.16
N ARG A 57 8.91 17.35 18.87
CA ARG A 57 10.00 16.53 18.30
C ARG A 57 9.60 15.07 18.08
N THR A 58 8.44 14.63 18.56
CA THR A 58 8.00 13.22 18.49
C THR A 58 6.62 13.08 17.86
N PHE A 59 6.42 12.13 16.94
CA PHE A 59 5.12 11.85 16.35
C PHE A 59 4.24 11.01 17.29
N MET A 60 3.05 11.53 17.65
CA MET A 60 2.05 10.77 18.43
C MET A 60 0.64 10.94 17.83
N PRO A 61 0.00 9.88 17.29
CA PRO A 61 -1.35 9.97 16.77
C PRO A 61 -2.38 10.18 17.90
N GLN A 62 -3.40 11.02 17.66
CA GLN A 62 -4.39 11.34 18.69
C GLN A 62 -5.42 10.22 18.92
N LYS A 63 -5.99 9.67 17.84
CA LYS A 63 -7.02 8.62 17.88
C LYS A 63 -7.19 7.98 16.50
N ASN A 64 -7.28 6.66 16.44
CA ASN A 64 -7.68 5.89 15.25
C ASN A 64 -9.05 5.23 15.49
N TRP A 65 -9.86 5.14 14.44
CA TRP A 65 -11.16 4.47 14.46
C TRP A 65 -11.08 3.18 13.66
N PHE A 66 -11.60 2.10 14.23
CA PHE A 66 -11.65 0.79 13.60
C PHE A 66 -13.12 0.42 13.38
N ARG A 67 -13.45 -0.07 12.19
CA ARG A 67 -14.76 -0.63 11.89
C ARG A 67 -14.67 -2.16 11.98
N PRO A 68 -15.69 -2.84 12.52
CA PRO A 68 -15.74 -4.29 12.47
C PRO A 68 -15.84 -4.76 11.02
N TYR A 69 -15.31 -5.95 10.75
CA TYR A 69 -15.54 -6.63 9.48
C TYR A 69 -16.91 -7.29 9.54
N ASP A 70 -17.90 -6.67 8.91
CA ASP A 70 -19.23 -7.25 8.80
C ASP A 70 -19.26 -8.24 7.63
N LEU A 71 -19.69 -9.47 7.89
CA LEU A 71 -19.87 -10.49 6.85
C LEU A 71 -20.92 -9.99 5.83
N GLN A 72 -20.53 -9.95 4.55
CA GLN A 72 -21.39 -9.38 3.49
C GLN A 72 -22.43 -10.36 2.93
N GLU A 73 -22.24 -11.67 3.08
CA GLU A 73 -23.06 -12.68 2.40
C GLU A 73 -24.53 -12.68 2.84
N ASP A 74 -24.80 -12.45 4.12
CA ASP A 74 -26.17 -12.48 4.67
C ASP A 74 -26.93 -11.14 4.50
N ARG A 75 -26.36 -10.19 3.75
CA ARG A 75 -26.94 -8.84 3.59
C ARG A 75 -27.91 -8.70 2.43
N PHE A 76 -27.91 -9.65 1.49
CA PHE A 76 -28.66 -9.52 0.24
C PHE A 76 -29.82 -10.51 0.21
N ASP A 77 -31.05 -9.98 0.15
CA ASP A 77 -32.25 -10.81 0.06
C ASP A 77 -32.43 -11.42 -1.34
N ARG A 78 -31.82 -10.81 -2.37
CA ARG A 78 -32.03 -11.14 -3.78
C ARG A 78 -30.72 -11.17 -4.55
N ASP A 79 -30.62 -12.09 -5.51
CA ASP A 79 -29.40 -12.32 -6.29
C ASP A 79 -28.92 -11.10 -7.07
N TYR A 80 -29.82 -10.31 -7.67
CA TYR A 80 -29.40 -9.12 -8.43
C TYR A 80 -28.74 -8.06 -7.54
N GLN A 81 -29.09 -7.98 -6.25
CA GLN A 81 -28.47 -7.04 -5.31
C GLN A 81 -27.03 -7.45 -5.02
N ARG A 82 -26.81 -8.75 -4.83
CA ARG A 82 -25.47 -9.34 -4.68
C ARG A 82 -24.63 -9.13 -5.94
N LEU A 83 -25.18 -9.37 -7.13
CA LEU A 83 -24.49 -9.13 -8.41
C LEU A 83 -24.15 -7.65 -8.61
N SER A 84 -25.10 -6.76 -8.33
CA SER A 84 -24.89 -5.31 -8.39
C SER A 84 -23.81 -4.86 -7.41
N TYR A 85 -23.81 -5.39 -6.18
CA TYR A 85 -22.76 -5.12 -5.20
C TYR A 85 -21.39 -5.61 -5.69
N ARG A 86 -21.31 -6.83 -6.22
CA ARG A 86 -20.09 -7.41 -6.78
C ARG A 86 -19.51 -6.50 -7.87
N PHE A 87 -20.32 -6.06 -8.81
CA PHE A 87 -19.91 -5.13 -9.85
C PHE A 87 -19.43 -3.78 -9.28
N TYR A 88 -20.31 -3.04 -8.60
CA TYR A 88 -20.01 -1.67 -8.17
C TYR A 88 -18.96 -1.57 -7.06
N THR A 89 -18.76 -2.63 -6.27
CA THR A 89 -17.86 -2.61 -5.12
C THR A 89 -16.58 -3.40 -5.37
N LEU A 90 -16.66 -4.60 -5.94
CA LEU A 90 -15.49 -5.48 -6.07
C LEU A 90 -14.77 -5.23 -7.39
N GLU A 91 -15.49 -5.27 -8.52
CA GLU A 91 -14.86 -5.05 -9.84
C GLU A 91 -14.32 -3.63 -9.97
N THR A 92 -15.04 -2.62 -9.50
CA THR A 92 -14.52 -1.24 -9.52
C THR A 92 -13.23 -1.10 -8.72
N LYS A 93 -13.11 -1.73 -7.54
CA LYS A 93 -11.88 -1.74 -6.76
C LYS A 93 -10.76 -2.46 -7.50
N VAL A 94 -11.04 -3.59 -8.15
CA VAL A 94 -10.03 -4.33 -8.93
C VAL A 94 -9.54 -3.50 -10.11
N ILE A 95 -10.42 -2.86 -10.87
CA ILE A 95 -10.05 -2.00 -11.99
C ILE A 95 -9.21 -0.82 -11.51
N TRP A 96 -9.63 -0.12 -10.46
CA TRP A 96 -8.83 0.97 -9.88
C TRP A 96 -7.46 0.48 -9.39
N LYS A 97 -7.42 -0.70 -8.78
CA LYS A 97 -6.18 -1.30 -8.26
C LYS A 97 -5.23 -1.67 -9.40
N ALA A 98 -5.73 -2.34 -10.44
CA ALA A 98 -5.00 -2.70 -11.64
C ALA A 98 -4.49 -1.48 -12.41
N PHE A 99 -5.24 -0.38 -12.40
CA PHE A 99 -4.86 0.87 -13.04
C PHE A 99 -3.83 1.67 -12.24
N ASP A 100 -4.01 1.81 -10.92
CA ASP A 100 -3.14 2.68 -10.11
C ASP A 100 -1.84 2.00 -9.66
N THR A 101 -1.96 0.80 -9.09
CA THR A 101 -0.87 0.03 -8.43
C THR A 101 -1.17 -1.47 -8.57
N PRO A 102 -0.95 -2.06 -9.76
CA PRO A 102 -1.36 -3.43 -10.06
C PRO A 102 -0.69 -4.46 -9.15
N GLU A 103 0.48 -4.16 -8.57
CA GLU A 103 1.18 -5.04 -7.64
C GLU A 103 0.38 -5.32 -6.36
N LEU A 104 -0.55 -4.43 -6.00
CA LEU A 104 -1.34 -4.52 -4.77
C LEU A 104 -2.67 -5.27 -4.96
N ILE A 105 -2.90 -5.96 -6.08
CA ILE A 105 -4.10 -6.77 -6.30
C ILE A 105 -4.22 -7.87 -5.23
N GLY A 106 -3.13 -8.55 -4.87
CA GLY A 106 -3.15 -9.60 -3.83
C GLY A 106 -3.65 -9.10 -2.48
N MET A 107 -3.25 -7.88 -2.08
CA MET A 107 -3.76 -7.22 -0.88
C MET A 107 -5.26 -6.92 -0.97
N LEU A 108 -5.73 -6.43 -2.13
CA LEU A 108 -7.15 -6.16 -2.34
C LEU A 108 -7.98 -7.44 -2.23
N LEU A 109 -7.53 -8.54 -2.85
CA LEU A 109 -8.21 -9.83 -2.76
C LEU A 109 -8.32 -10.29 -1.30
N HIS A 110 -7.25 -10.15 -0.53
CA HIS A 110 -7.23 -10.51 0.88
C HIS A 110 -8.12 -9.61 1.74
N ASP A 111 -8.04 -8.29 1.58
CA ASP A 111 -8.86 -7.33 2.33
C ASP A 111 -10.36 -7.56 2.10
N GLU A 112 -10.78 -7.87 0.87
CA GLU A 112 -12.17 -8.18 0.56
C GLU A 112 -12.57 -9.58 1.03
N THR A 113 -11.65 -10.54 1.08
CA THR A 113 -11.89 -11.87 1.68
C THR A 113 -12.08 -11.75 3.19
N VAL A 114 -11.29 -10.93 3.89
CA VAL A 114 -11.43 -10.63 5.32
C VAL A 114 -12.77 -9.95 5.62
N LYS A 115 -13.29 -9.14 4.68
CA LYS A 115 -14.65 -8.57 4.76
C LYS A 115 -15.76 -9.57 4.48
N GLY A 116 -15.43 -10.83 4.19
CA GLY A 116 -16.39 -11.92 3.99
C GLY A 116 -16.84 -12.13 2.55
N ASN A 117 -16.13 -11.63 1.55
CA ASN A 117 -16.40 -11.98 0.14
C ASN A 117 -15.66 -13.27 -0.22
N LYS A 118 -16.34 -14.43 -0.21
CA LYS A 118 -15.68 -15.73 -0.43
C LYS A 118 -15.23 -15.98 -1.88
N ASP A 119 -15.84 -15.29 -2.85
CA ASP A 119 -15.60 -15.53 -4.28
C ASP A 119 -14.44 -14.71 -4.86
N MET A 120 -13.63 -14.03 -4.02
CA MET A 120 -12.51 -13.21 -4.51
C MET A 120 -11.42 -14.03 -5.23
N TYR A 121 -11.27 -15.30 -4.88
CA TYR A 121 -10.32 -16.25 -5.50
C TYR A 121 -11.01 -17.21 -6.48
N ALA A 122 -12.26 -16.96 -6.86
CA ALA A 122 -12.94 -17.76 -7.86
C ALA A 122 -12.32 -17.54 -9.26
N PRO A 123 -12.35 -18.54 -10.15
CA PRO A 123 -11.69 -18.47 -11.46
C PRO A 123 -12.14 -17.28 -12.30
N ASP A 124 -13.44 -16.97 -12.28
CA ASP A 124 -14.05 -15.83 -12.99
C ASP A 124 -13.50 -14.48 -12.48
N MET A 125 -13.30 -14.33 -11.17
CA MET A 125 -12.73 -13.12 -10.58
C MET A 125 -11.23 -12.95 -10.89
N LEU A 126 -10.48 -14.06 -10.91
CA LEU A 126 -9.06 -14.04 -11.28
C LEU A 126 -8.85 -13.80 -12.78
N ASP A 127 -9.73 -14.36 -13.62
CA ASP A 127 -9.78 -14.09 -15.07
C ASP A 127 -10.12 -12.62 -15.34
N ALA A 128 -11.09 -12.06 -14.60
CA ALA A 128 -11.39 -10.64 -14.66
C ALA A 128 -10.21 -9.77 -14.21
N ALA A 129 -9.53 -10.11 -13.12
CA ALA A 129 -8.35 -9.38 -12.66
C ALA A 129 -7.19 -9.40 -13.68
N LEU A 130 -6.95 -10.54 -14.33
CA LEU A 130 -5.99 -10.66 -15.43
C LEU A 130 -6.38 -9.76 -16.61
N HIS A 131 -7.64 -9.85 -17.04
CA HIS A 131 -8.16 -9.04 -18.13
C HIS A 131 -8.04 -7.54 -17.84
N TYR A 132 -8.49 -7.09 -16.66
CA TYR A 132 -8.40 -5.69 -16.27
C TYR A 132 -6.97 -5.20 -16.09
N THR A 133 -6.02 -6.06 -15.70
CA THR A 133 -4.61 -5.68 -15.63
C THR A 133 -4.01 -5.47 -17.02
N ARG A 134 -4.35 -6.33 -17.99
CA ARG A 134 -3.95 -6.17 -19.40
C ARG A 134 -4.55 -4.90 -20.01
N GLU A 135 -5.85 -4.70 -19.84
CA GLU A 135 -6.53 -3.51 -20.35
C GLU A 135 -6.05 -2.23 -19.65
N SER A 136 -5.81 -2.26 -18.34
CA SER A 136 -5.26 -1.11 -17.62
C SER A 136 -3.85 -0.73 -18.09
N ARG A 137 -3.01 -1.70 -18.46
CA ARG A 137 -1.72 -1.42 -19.09
C ARG A 137 -1.91 -0.74 -20.45
N TYR A 138 -2.82 -1.25 -21.27
CA TYR A 138 -3.18 -0.63 -22.54
C TYR A 138 -3.67 0.82 -22.35
N TRP A 139 -4.62 1.04 -21.44
CA TRP A 139 -5.19 2.35 -21.13
C TRP A 139 -4.15 3.35 -20.62
N ARG A 140 -3.23 2.90 -19.76
CA ARG A 140 -2.11 3.73 -19.28
C ARG A 140 -1.17 4.12 -20.41
N CYS A 141 -0.88 3.20 -21.32
CA CYS A 141 0.01 3.46 -22.47
C CYS A 141 -0.60 4.47 -23.44
N ILE A 142 -1.91 4.41 -23.70
CA ILE A 142 -2.62 5.38 -24.56
C ILE A 142 -2.94 6.71 -23.85
N GLY A 143 -2.55 6.88 -22.57
CA GLY A 143 -2.70 8.14 -21.84
C GLY A 143 -4.08 8.39 -21.21
N ILE A 144 -4.90 7.35 -20.98
CA ILE A 144 -6.08 7.49 -20.11
C ILE A 144 -5.59 7.75 -18.68
N THR A 145 -6.19 8.72 -17.98
CA THR A 145 -5.83 9.05 -16.58
C THR A 145 -6.81 8.49 -15.56
N LYS A 146 -8.07 8.29 -15.93
CA LYS A 146 -9.12 7.72 -15.07
C LYS A 146 -9.81 6.59 -15.83
N PRO A 147 -9.82 5.36 -15.30
CA PRO A 147 -10.42 4.22 -16.00
C PRO A 147 -11.94 4.33 -16.12
N PHE A 148 -12.60 5.00 -15.16
CA PHE A 148 -14.06 5.23 -15.19
C PHE A 148 -14.38 6.64 -15.69
N TYR A 149 -15.20 6.74 -16.73
CA TYR A 149 -15.81 8.00 -17.14
C TYR A 149 -17.01 8.33 -16.24
N ASP A 150 -17.86 7.32 -16.02
CA ASP A 150 -18.93 7.33 -15.03
C ASP A 150 -18.95 5.99 -14.27
N ARG A 151 -19.78 5.86 -13.24
CA ARG A 151 -19.93 4.65 -12.41
C ARG A 151 -20.29 3.41 -13.19
N ASN A 152 -20.94 3.56 -14.34
CA ASN A 152 -21.44 2.46 -15.16
C ASN A 152 -20.57 2.16 -16.37
N THR A 153 -19.69 3.10 -16.77
CA THR A 153 -18.99 3.05 -18.07
C THR A 153 -17.52 3.42 -17.92
N LEU A 154 -16.65 2.54 -18.42
CA LEU A 154 -15.22 2.79 -18.51
C LEU A 154 -14.91 3.84 -19.58
N ARG A 155 -13.90 4.67 -19.35
CA ARG A 155 -13.47 5.72 -20.27
C ARG A 155 -12.99 5.19 -21.62
N ALA A 156 -12.46 3.97 -21.62
CA ALA A 156 -12.06 3.27 -22.83
C ALA A 156 -13.27 2.96 -23.74
N HIS A 157 -14.47 2.78 -23.21
CA HIS A 157 -15.67 2.49 -24.01
C HIS A 157 -16.49 3.74 -24.34
N CYS A 158 -15.90 4.94 -24.22
CA CYS A 158 -16.58 6.18 -24.60
C CYS A 158 -16.17 6.57 -26.02
N TRP A 159 -17.03 6.25 -26.99
CA TRP A 159 -16.89 6.66 -28.38
C TRP A 159 -17.85 7.80 -28.73
N GLU A 160 -17.54 8.49 -29.82
CA GLU A 160 -18.39 9.54 -30.38
C GLU A 160 -19.42 8.93 -31.33
N ASP A 161 -20.71 9.28 -31.16
CA ASP A 161 -21.80 8.84 -32.03
C ASP A 161 -22.23 9.95 -33.00
N ASP A 162 -22.26 11.22 -32.57
CA ASP A 162 -22.67 12.37 -33.39
C ASP A 162 -21.48 13.14 -34.00
N GLY A 163 -20.36 12.44 -34.22
CA GLY A 163 -19.08 13.02 -34.66
C GLY A 163 -18.75 12.82 -36.15
N LEU A 164 -17.48 13.02 -36.49
CA LEU A 164 -16.94 12.75 -37.84
C LEU A 164 -17.10 11.27 -38.25
N GLN A 165 -17.00 10.36 -37.28
CA GLN A 165 -17.15 8.92 -37.43
C GLN A 165 -17.85 8.33 -36.19
N VAL A 166 -18.79 7.42 -36.41
CA VAL A 166 -19.48 6.67 -35.35
C VAL A 166 -18.56 5.57 -34.83
N GLY A 167 -18.44 5.43 -33.51
CA GLY A 167 -17.66 4.36 -32.88
C GLY A 167 -16.17 4.66 -32.72
N THR A 168 -15.74 5.88 -33.05
CA THR A 168 -14.37 6.34 -32.80
C THR A 168 -14.17 6.69 -31.33
N LEU A 169 -13.08 6.20 -30.72
CA LEU A 169 -12.75 6.51 -29.34
C LEU A 169 -12.57 8.03 -29.16
N VAL A 170 -13.23 8.62 -28.17
CA VAL A 170 -13.07 10.05 -27.89
C VAL A 170 -11.66 10.29 -27.33
N MET A 171 -10.79 10.93 -28.11
CA MET A 171 -9.39 11.19 -27.73
C MET A 171 -9.24 12.59 -27.10
N SER A 172 -8.55 12.66 -25.95
CA SER A 172 -8.08 13.93 -25.38
C SER A 172 -6.74 14.34 -25.99
N GLN A 173 -6.31 15.60 -25.78
CA GLN A 173 -4.99 16.06 -26.27
C GLN A 173 -3.84 15.23 -25.70
N ALA A 174 -3.91 14.84 -24.43
CA ALA A 174 -2.88 14.00 -23.81
C ALA A 174 -2.80 12.61 -24.48
N MET A 175 -3.95 12.02 -24.80
CA MET A 175 -4.01 10.73 -25.51
C MET A 175 -3.46 10.85 -26.93
N ARG A 176 -3.78 11.92 -27.65
CA ARG A 176 -3.20 12.20 -28.98
C ARG A 176 -1.69 12.31 -28.93
N HIS A 177 -1.14 13.04 -27.95
CA HIS A 177 0.31 13.18 -27.79
C HIS A 177 0.98 11.85 -27.41
N ALA A 178 0.31 11.01 -26.61
CA ALA A 178 0.79 9.66 -26.32
C ALA A 178 0.82 8.78 -27.60
N LEU A 179 -0.22 8.86 -28.44
CA LEU A 179 -0.23 8.18 -29.75
C LEU A 179 0.85 8.71 -30.68
N MET A 180 1.14 10.01 -30.68
CA MET A 180 2.24 10.58 -31.45
C MET A 180 3.60 10.04 -30.98
N ASP A 181 3.78 9.87 -29.67
CA ASP A 181 5.02 9.27 -29.13
C ASP A 181 5.14 7.78 -29.50
N LEU A 182 4.04 7.04 -29.52
CA LEU A 182 3.99 5.65 -30.00
C LEU A 182 4.30 5.54 -31.49
N GLU A 183 3.67 6.37 -32.33
CA GLU A 183 3.92 6.40 -33.78
C GLU A 183 5.35 6.83 -34.09
N ARG A 184 5.92 7.75 -33.31
CA ARG A 184 7.33 8.12 -33.44
C ARG A 184 8.23 6.92 -33.16
N ALA A 185 7.97 6.18 -32.09
CA ALA A 185 8.75 4.98 -31.74
C ALA A 185 8.63 3.89 -32.81
N VAL A 186 7.44 3.70 -33.40
CA VAL A 186 7.24 2.78 -34.53
C VAL A 186 8.02 3.24 -35.77
N ARG A 187 7.90 4.51 -36.18
CA ARG A 187 8.64 5.03 -37.34
C ARG A 187 10.15 4.89 -37.17
N ARG A 188 10.68 5.17 -35.97
CA ARG A 188 12.09 4.91 -35.64
C ARG A 188 12.47 3.45 -35.86
N LYS A 189 11.65 2.51 -35.37
CA LYS A 189 11.83 1.07 -35.58
C LYS A 189 11.84 0.70 -37.06
N GLU A 190 10.89 1.22 -37.83
CA GLU A 190 10.75 0.97 -39.28
C GLU A 190 11.93 1.52 -40.09
N LEU A 191 12.53 2.62 -39.62
CA LEU A 191 13.74 3.20 -40.20
C LEU A 191 15.03 2.47 -39.78
N GLY A 192 14.94 1.45 -38.91
CA GLY A 192 16.10 0.70 -38.39
C GLY A 192 16.87 1.43 -37.28
N LEU A 193 16.31 2.50 -36.73
CA LEU A 193 16.84 3.19 -35.56
C LEU A 193 16.35 2.52 -34.27
N GLU A 194 17.05 2.76 -33.16
CA GLU A 194 16.59 2.28 -31.86
C GLU A 194 15.23 2.90 -31.52
N PRO A 195 14.19 2.09 -31.22
CA PRO A 195 12.83 2.55 -30.97
C PRO A 195 12.71 3.14 -29.55
N ASN A 196 13.29 4.32 -29.37
CA ASN A 196 13.35 5.05 -28.12
C ASN A 196 11.98 5.58 -27.70
N TYR A 197 11.17 4.73 -27.09
CA TYR A 197 9.89 5.14 -26.51
C TYR A 197 10.11 5.77 -25.13
N LEU A 198 9.80 7.06 -25.02
CA LEU A 198 10.05 7.85 -23.81
C LEU A 198 9.40 7.23 -22.57
N TRP A 199 8.14 6.79 -22.69
CA TRP A 199 7.36 6.31 -21.56
C TRP A 199 7.70 4.89 -21.11
N ASP A 200 8.56 4.16 -21.84
CA ASP A 200 9.14 2.90 -21.34
C ASP A 200 10.23 3.16 -20.28
N ARG A 201 10.81 4.37 -20.23
CA ARG A 201 11.71 4.81 -19.15
C ARG A 201 10.97 5.44 -17.96
N TRP A 202 9.65 5.50 -18.02
CA TRP A 202 8.82 6.00 -16.93
C TRP A 202 8.48 4.88 -15.95
N GLY A 203 8.72 5.14 -14.67
CA GLY A 203 8.40 4.26 -13.55
C GLY A 203 7.50 4.94 -12.51
N PRO A 204 7.23 4.26 -11.38
CA PRO A 204 6.29 4.75 -10.36
C PRO A 204 6.64 6.11 -9.74
N ILE A 205 7.92 6.48 -9.69
CA ILE A 205 8.40 7.78 -9.15
C ILE A 205 8.70 8.83 -10.22
N GLY A 206 8.54 8.50 -11.50
CA GLY A 206 8.93 9.34 -12.62
C GLY A 206 9.94 8.66 -13.52
N PHE A 207 10.81 9.42 -14.18
CA PHE A 207 11.86 8.84 -15.02
C PHE A 207 12.94 8.14 -14.21
N ILE A 208 13.29 6.93 -14.64
CA ILE A 208 14.20 6.02 -13.96
C ILE A 208 15.65 6.53 -13.97
N ASP A 209 16.03 7.23 -15.04
CA ASP A 209 17.34 7.84 -15.21
C ASP A 209 17.52 9.15 -14.42
N GLY A 210 16.51 9.57 -13.65
CA GLY A 210 16.52 10.81 -12.89
C GLY A 210 16.35 12.07 -13.76
N ALA A 211 15.96 11.91 -15.03
CA ALA A 211 15.63 13.03 -15.90
C ALA A 211 14.46 13.86 -15.35
N ARG A 212 14.37 15.12 -15.80
CA ARG A 212 13.25 16.00 -15.46
C ARG A 212 11.94 15.37 -15.95
N ALA A 213 10.89 15.51 -15.15
CA ALA A 213 9.56 15.08 -15.55
C ALA A 213 9.11 15.81 -16.83
N ASP A 214 8.66 15.03 -17.79
CA ASP A 214 7.95 15.47 -18.99
C ASP A 214 6.45 15.25 -18.75
N TYR A 215 5.62 16.15 -19.27
CA TYR A 215 4.20 16.19 -18.98
C TYR A 215 3.39 16.13 -20.27
N LEU A 216 2.30 15.35 -20.22
CA LEU A 216 1.26 15.35 -21.25
C LEU A 216 0.03 16.13 -20.78
N PRO A 217 -0.62 16.92 -21.65
CA PRO A 217 -0.20 17.28 -23.00
C PRO A 217 0.98 18.28 -23.01
N ARG A 218 1.75 18.29 -24.10
CA ARG A 218 2.88 19.22 -24.31
C ARG A 218 2.39 20.51 -24.95
N PHE A 219 2.96 21.65 -24.56
CA PHE A 219 2.67 22.93 -25.19
C PHE A 219 3.48 23.10 -26.49
N GLU A 220 2.93 23.83 -27.46
CA GLU A 220 3.61 24.12 -28.74
C GLU A 220 4.99 24.79 -28.58
N HIS A 221 5.18 25.55 -27.50
CA HIS A 221 6.46 26.23 -27.20
C HIS A 221 7.55 25.27 -26.70
N ASN A 222 7.17 24.09 -26.24
CA ASN A 222 8.09 23.06 -25.75
C ASN A 222 7.63 21.68 -26.24
N PRO A 223 7.70 21.41 -27.56
CA PRO A 223 7.35 20.13 -28.12
C PRO A 223 8.42 19.09 -27.77
N TYR A 224 8.10 17.81 -27.99
CA TYR A 224 9.13 16.78 -27.94
C TYR A 224 10.08 16.93 -29.13
N ILE A 225 11.39 16.90 -28.90
CA ILE A 225 12.41 17.02 -29.94
C ILE A 225 13.11 15.67 -30.07
N ASP A 226 13.00 15.05 -31.25
CA ASP A 226 13.75 13.85 -31.59
C ASP A 226 15.09 14.23 -32.25
N PRO A 227 16.25 13.86 -31.68
CA PRO A 227 17.56 14.12 -32.27
C PRO A 227 17.73 13.56 -33.69
N ASP A 228 17.03 12.48 -34.04
CA ASP A 228 17.11 11.83 -35.35
C ASP A 228 16.14 12.44 -36.37
N GLY A 229 15.37 13.47 -35.99
CA GLY A 229 14.49 14.22 -36.89
C GLY A 229 13.21 13.50 -37.29
N VAL A 230 12.80 12.44 -36.57
CA VAL A 230 11.54 11.73 -36.81
C VAL A 230 10.36 12.59 -36.34
N ASP A 231 9.66 13.17 -37.31
CA ASP A 231 8.50 14.01 -37.05
C ASP A 231 7.17 13.22 -37.14
N VAL A 232 6.24 13.59 -36.27
CA VAL A 232 4.90 12.99 -36.16
C VAL A 232 3.92 14.08 -35.76
N THR A 233 2.82 14.16 -36.49
CA THR A 233 1.75 15.14 -36.31
C THR A 233 0.44 14.47 -35.88
N GLU A 234 -0.56 15.26 -35.49
CA GLU A 234 -1.90 14.74 -35.19
C GLU A 234 -2.56 14.06 -36.41
N ILE A 235 -2.27 14.54 -37.62
CA ILE A 235 -2.80 13.99 -38.87
C ILE A 235 -2.28 12.56 -39.10
N ASP A 236 -1.03 12.30 -38.71
CA ASP A 236 -0.41 10.98 -38.84
C ASP A 236 -1.08 9.93 -37.95
N VAL A 237 -1.58 10.33 -36.78
CA VAL A 237 -2.21 9.42 -35.81
C VAL A 237 -3.73 9.35 -35.95
N LEU A 238 -4.35 10.28 -36.69
CA LEU A 238 -5.79 10.34 -36.94
C LEU A 238 -6.39 9.01 -37.46
N PRO A 239 -5.72 8.22 -38.33
CA PRO A 239 -6.25 6.94 -38.80
C PRO A 239 -6.34 5.85 -37.72
N PHE A 240 -5.58 5.96 -36.63
CA PHE A 240 -5.53 4.98 -35.54
C PHE A 240 -6.52 5.36 -34.44
N ASN A 241 -7.80 5.22 -34.74
CA ASN A 241 -8.87 5.80 -33.93
C ASN A 241 -9.80 4.77 -33.26
N THR A 242 -9.65 3.49 -33.62
CA THR A 242 -10.28 2.35 -32.94
C THR A 242 -9.28 1.58 -32.06
N HIS A 243 -9.77 0.85 -31.06
CA HIS A 243 -8.90 0.08 -30.16
C HIS A 243 -8.08 -0.97 -30.89
N GLU A 244 -8.69 -1.68 -31.84
CA GLU A 244 -8.09 -2.77 -32.59
C GLU A 244 -6.96 -2.27 -33.48
N GLN A 245 -7.16 -1.14 -34.19
CA GLN A 245 -6.11 -0.52 -35.00
C GLN A 245 -4.91 -0.08 -34.16
N ILE A 246 -5.17 0.56 -33.01
CA ILE A 246 -4.12 1.00 -32.08
C ILE A 246 -3.36 -0.22 -31.53
N LYS A 247 -4.07 -1.26 -31.09
CA LYS A 247 -3.44 -2.48 -30.56
C LYS A 247 -2.60 -3.18 -31.64
N GLN A 248 -3.09 -3.28 -32.87
CA GLN A 248 -2.37 -3.91 -33.99
C GLN A 248 -1.10 -3.11 -34.39
N ARG A 249 -1.17 -1.78 -34.38
CA ARG A 249 -0.02 -0.93 -34.77
C ARG A 249 1.05 -0.84 -33.68
N TYR A 250 0.64 -0.79 -32.41
CA TYR A 250 1.52 -0.42 -31.29
C TYR A 250 1.72 -1.55 -30.26
N SER A 251 1.38 -2.80 -30.61
CA SER A 251 1.45 -3.97 -29.71
C SER A 251 2.79 -4.08 -28.98
N ASP A 252 3.91 -3.91 -29.70
CA ASP A 252 5.25 -4.10 -29.16
C ASP A 252 5.60 -3.12 -28.01
N PHE A 253 4.94 -1.96 -27.98
CA PHE A 253 5.13 -0.95 -26.94
C PHE A 253 4.07 -1.08 -25.83
N ILE A 254 2.86 -1.47 -26.20
CA ILE A 254 1.73 -1.65 -25.27
C ILE A 254 1.92 -2.91 -24.41
N GLU A 255 2.08 -4.06 -25.08
CA GLU A 255 2.10 -5.37 -24.44
C GLU A 255 3.43 -5.57 -23.70
N PRO A 256 3.39 -5.92 -22.42
CA PRO A 256 4.61 -6.19 -21.66
C PRO A 256 5.12 -7.60 -21.99
N ASP A 257 6.45 -7.77 -22.02
CA ASP A 257 7.08 -9.08 -22.22
C ASP A 257 7.04 -9.89 -20.92
N THR A 258 6.23 -10.95 -20.90
CA THR A 258 6.08 -11.85 -19.75
C THR A 258 7.06 -13.02 -19.76
N ALA A 259 7.72 -13.31 -20.88
CA ALA A 259 8.56 -14.49 -21.03
C ALA A 259 9.66 -14.62 -19.96
N PRO A 260 10.34 -13.53 -19.52
CA PRO A 260 11.35 -13.60 -18.48
C PRO A 260 10.83 -14.04 -17.10
N PHE A 261 9.51 -13.96 -16.86
CA PHE A 261 8.91 -14.15 -15.54
C PHE A 261 8.02 -15.39 -15.42
N GLU A 262 7.80 -16.17 -16.48
CA GLU A 262 6.81 -17.27 -16.51
C GLU A 262 7.06 -18.34 -15.43
N SER A 263 8.31 -18.66 -15.13
CA SER A 263 8.69 -19.67 -14.12
C SER A 263 9.14 -19.07 -12.78
N VAL A 264 9.32 -17.76 -12.71
CA VAL A 264 9.95 -17.07 -11.57
C VAL A 264 9.17 -17.30 -10.26
N PHE A 265 7.84 -17.24 -10.31
CA PHE A 265 7.00 -17.41 -9.12
C PHE A 265 6.87 -18.86 -8.66
N ARG A 266 7.22 -19.83 -9.52
CA ARG A 266 7.27 -21.27 -9.18
C ARG A 266 8.62 -21.70 -8.62
N SER A 267 9.69 -21.01 -8.99
CA SER A 267 11.04 -21.33 -8.53
C SER A 267 11.21 -21.04 -7.03
N PRO A 268 11.89 -21.90 -6.25
CA PRO A 268 12.16 -21.64 -4.84
C PRO A 268 12.92 -20.34 -4.60
N SER A 269 12.50 -19.56 -3.61
CA SER A 269 13.26 -18.37 -3.16
C SER A 269 13.00 -18.06 -1.68
N HIS A 270 13.99 -17.48 -1.01
CA HIS A 270 14.06 -17.43 0.46
C HIS A 270 14.27 -16.02 1.01
N GLY A 271 13.89 -14.97 0.27
CA GLY A 271 14.21 -13.59 0.66
C GLY A 271 15.68 -13.30 0.52
N SER A 272 16.19 -12.46 1.42
CA SER A 272 17.63 -12.20 1.55
C SER A 272 18.38 -13.29 2.31
N LEU A 273 17.77 -14.46 2.57
CA LEU A 273 18.42 -15.59 3.26
C LEU A 273 19.27 -16.39 2.29
N THR A 274 20.38 -15.80 1.85
CA THR A 274 21.26 -16.38 0.82
C THR A 274 22.55 -16.94 1.40
N THR A 275 22.76 -16.81 2.72
CA THR A 275 24.05 -17.12 3.36
C THR A 275 23.89 -18.14 4.47
N LEU A 276 24.99 -18.84 4.84
CA LEU A 276 24.96 -19.81 5.94
C LEU A 276 24.69 -19.16 7.31
N ALA A 277 25.03 -17.87 7.50
CA ALA A 277 24.72 -17.11 8.70
C ALA A 277 23.21 -16.94 8.96
N ASP A 278 22.41 -17.11 7.91
CA ASP A 278 20.97 -16.96 7.96
C ASP A 278 20.25 -18.28 8.32
N ILE A 279 20.97 -19.42 8.29
CA ILE A 279 20.41 -20.73 8.65
C ILE A 279 20.30 -20.84 10.18
N PRO A 280 19.09 -21.06 10.74
CA PRO A 280 18.90 -21.04 12.20
C PRO A 280 19.62 -22.17 12.94
N ASN A 281 19.79 -23.34 12.31
CA ASN A 281 20.40 -24.51 12.94
C ASN A 281 21.89 -24.61 12.61
N ALA A 282 22.74 -24.29 13.59
CA ALA A 282 24.20 -24.25 13.42
C ALA A 282 24.79 -25.61 13.03
N ASP A 283 24.21 -26.71 13.52
CA ASP A 283 24.69 -28.05 13.19
C ASP A 283 24.42 -28.41 11.73
N VAL A 284 23.28 -27.97 11.17
CA VAL A 284 22.93 -28.19 9.77
C VAL A 284 23.86 -27.40 8.86
N ALA A 285 24.17 -26.15 9.22
CA ALA A 285 25.17 -25.35 8.53
C ALA A 285 26.57 -25.99 8.61
N ALA A 286 26.96 -26.57 9.76
CA ALA A 286 28.22 -27.28 9.93
C ALA A 286 28.29 -28.57 9.10
N LEU A 287 27.20 -29.33 9.03
CA LEU A 287 27.07 -30.52 8.18
C LEU A 287 27.31 -30.17 6.71
N TYR A 288 26.65 -29.11 6.21
CA TYR A 288 26.82 -28.64 4.84
C TYR A 288 28.28 -28.28 4.53
N LYS A 289 28.93 -27.50 5.41
CA LYS A 289 30.36 -27.16 5.27
C LYS A 289 31.23 -28.41 5.26
N GLY A 290 30.99 -29.36 6.16
CA GLY A 290 31.74 -30.61 6.25
C GLY A 290 31.63 -31.46 4.97
N LEU A 291 30.43 -31.58 4.40
CA LEU A 291 30.20 -32.33 3.16
C LEU A 291 30.82 -31.64 1.93
N LYS A 292 30.67 -30.31 1.79
CA LYS A 292 31.31 -29.57 0.69
C LYS A 292 32.84 -29.57 0.78
N MET A 293 33.39 -29.52 2.00
CA MET A 293 34.83 -29.66 2.21
C MET A 293 35.35 -31.04 1.79
N LYS A 294 34.63 -32.12 2.10
CA LYS A 294 34.97 -33.48 1.64
C LYS A 294 34.91 -33.62 0.11
N ALA A 295 33.98 -32.93 -0.53
CA ALA A 295 33.86 -32.88 -2.00
C ALA A 295 34.94 -32.00 -2.68
N GLY A 296 35.87 -31.41 -1.92
CA GLY A 296 36.93 -30.55 -2.45
C GLY A 296 36.46 -29.14 -2.83
N THR A 297 35.25 -28.73 -2.43
CA THR A 297 34.69 -27.40 -2.67
C THR A 297 34.59 -26.63 -1.34
N PRO A 298 35.68 -26.00 -0.87
CA PRO A 298 35.67 -25.32 0.42
C PRO A 298 34.73 -24.11 0.42
N VAL A 299 33.79 -24.07 1.36
CA VAL A 299 32.90 -22.93 1.59
C VAL A 299 33.60 -21.96 2.54
N ALA A 300 34.19 -20.90 1.97
CA ALA A 300 34.97 -19.92 2.73
C ALA A 300 34.07 -18.95 3.52
N GLY A 301 33.80 -19.26 4.79
CA GLY A 301 33.09 -18.38 5.72
C GLY A 301 31.56 -18.46 5.65
N ASP A 302 30.89 -17.68 6.50
CA ASP A 302 29.41 -17.70 6.63
C ASP A 302 28.68 -16.86 5.58
N ALA A 303 29.40 -16.07 4.78
CA ALA A 303 28.86 -15.11 3.82
C ALA A 303 28.86 -15.62 2.36
N VAL A 304 29.11 -16.91 2.14
CA VAL A 304 29.05 -17.50 0.78
C VAL A 304 27.61 -17.53 0.30
N GLU A 305 27.37 -17.04 -0.92
CA GLU A 305 26.07 -17.11 -1.57
C GLU A 305 25.74 -18.55 -1.94
N LEU A 306 24.60 -19.03 -1.45
CA LEU A 306 24.13 -20.40 -1.63
C LEU A 306 23.10 -20.48 -2.75
N ALA A 307 23.09 -21.60 -3.47
CA ALA A 307 22.04 -21.86 -4.46
C ALA A 307 20.66 -21.99 -3.76
N PRO A 308 19.57 -21.46 -4.34
CA PRO A 308 18.24 -21.51 -3.71
C PRO A 308 17.75 -22.92 -3.37
N ALA A 309 18.10 -23.92 -4.18
CA ALA A 309 17.79 -25.33 -3.92
C ALA A 309 18.52 -25.85 -2.67
N ASP A 310 19.80 -25.51 -2.50
CA ASP A 310 20.57 -25.88 -1.31
C ASP A 310 20.00 -25.23 -0.06
N VAL A 311 19.64 -23.94 -0.14
CA VAL A 311 18.98 -23.21 0.95
C VAL A 311 17.67 -23.87 1.33
N ARG A 312 16.85 -24.31 0.36
CA ARG A 312 15.61 -25.04 0.62
C ARG A 312 15.89 -26.30 1.43
N THR A 313 16.83 -27.12 0.98
CA THR A 313 17.24 -28.34 1.69
C THR A 313 17.73 -28.07 3.11
N LEU A 314 18.55 -27.04 3.30
CA LEU A 314 19.00 -26.62 4.63
C LEU A 314 17.84 -26.23 5.55
N PHE A 315 16.80 -25.58 5.02
CA PHE A 315 15.60 -25.25 5.80
C PHE A 315 14.80 -26.48 6.19
N TYR A 316 14.66 -27.49 5.32
CA TYR A 316 14.03 -28.75 5.70
C TYR A 316 14.80 -29.42 6.84
N LEU A 317 16.11 -29.64 6.68
CA LEU A 317 16.94 -30.29 7.69
C LEU A 317 16.96 -29.51 9.02
N SER A 318 16.83 -28.18 8.97
CA SER A 318 16.77 -27.33 10.16
C SER A 318 15.41 -27.37 10.86
N ALA A 319 14.33 -27.56 10.09
CA ALA A 319 12.96 -27.48 10.57
C ALA A 319 12.49 -28.76 11.31
N ASN A 320 12.96 -29.94 10.92
CA ASN A 320 12.57 -31.22 11.54
C ASN A 320 13.79 -32.13 11.80
N PRO A 321 14.02 -32.55 13.06
CA PRO A 321 15.09 -33.51 13.40
C PRO A 321 15.02 -34.84 12.65
N GLU A 322 13.83 -35.32 12.28
CA GLU A 322 13.69 -36.58 11.54
C GLU A 322 14.26 -36.50 10.12
N TRP A 323 14.08 -35.36 9.44
CA TRP A 323 14.69 -35.14 8.14
C TRP A 323 16.19 -34.92 8.24
N ARG A 324 16.67 -34.29 9.33
CA ARG A 324 18.09 -34.23 9.62
C ARG A 324 18.71 -35.63 9.73
N ALA A 325 18.03 -36.56 10.39
CA ALA A 325 18.51 -37.94 10.51
C ALA A 325 18.64 -38.66 9.15
N MET A 326 17.92 -38.23 8.11
CA MET A 326 18.09 -38.76 6.74
C MET A 326 19.41 -38.32 6.10
N ALA A 327 20.00 -37.21 6.56
CA ALA A 327 21.29 -36.70 6.12
C ALA A 327 22.47 -37.32 6.90
N ASP A 328 22.21 -37.96 8.04
CA ASP A 328 23.24 -38.59 8.85
C ASP A 328 23.86 -39.79 8.13
N GLY A 329 25.20 -39.84 8.11
CA GLY A 329 25.96 -40.92 7.47
C GLY A 329 26.09 -40.83 5.94
N LYS A 330 25.51 -39.80 5.30
CA LYS A 330 25.73 -39.53 3.86
C LYS A 330 27.16 -39.04 3.58
N ALA A 331 27.70 -39.42 2.42
CA ALA A 331 29.08 -39.13 2.05
C ALA A 331 29.24 -37.78 1.33
N SER A 332 28.19 -37.30 0.65
CA SER A 332 28.17 -36.06 -0.12
C SER A 332 26.90 -35.25 0.12
N TRP A 333 26.89 -33.98 -0.32
CA TRP A 333 25.69 -33.13 -0.24
C TRP A 333 24.64 -33.57 -1.26
N GLU A 334 25.07 -34.06 -2.42
CA GLU A 334 24.20 -34.58 -3.46
C GLU A 334 23.37 -35.77 -2.93
N GLU A 335 23.98 -36.68 -2.16
CA GLU A 335 23.25 -37.78 -1.51
C GLU A 335 22.22 -37.32 -0.46
N VAL A 336 22.46 -36.17 0.19
CA VAL A 336 21.52 -35.55 1.13
C VAL A 336 20.33 -34.95 0.38
N VAL A 337 20.60 -34.23 -0.73
CA VAL A 337 19.57 -33.68 -1.60
C VAL A 337 18.70 -34.81 -2.16
N ASP A 338 19.30 -35.87 -2.68
CA ASP A 338 18.58 -37.03 -3.21
C ASP A 338 17.70 -37.72 -2.15
N ALA A 339 18.18 -37.80 -0.90
CA ALA A 339 17.42 -38.39 0.19
C ALA A 339 16.19 -37.57 0.57
N ILE A 340 16.26 -36.24 0.48
CA ILE A 340 15.15 -35.36 0.86
C ILE A 340 14.22 -35.03 -0.31
N GLN A 341 14.67 -35.22 -1.54
CA GLN A 341 13.94 -34.89 -2.76
C GLN A 341 12.49 -35.42 -2.80
N PRO A 342 12.18 -36.66 -2.36
CA PRO A 342 10.80 -37.14 -2.34
C PRO A 342 9.88 -36.30 -1.46
N VAL A 343 10.39 -35.81 -0.32
CA VAL A 343 9.65 -34.95 0.62
C VAL A 343 9.49 -33.55 0.02
N GLN A 344 10.55 -33.01 -0.57
CA GLN A 344 10.50 -31.68 -1.21
C GLN A 344 9.51 -31.64 -2.37
N ALA A 345 9.51 -32.68 -3.22
CA ALA A 345 8.60 -32.77 -4.36
C ALA A 345 7.12 -32.74 -3.97
N GLU A 346 6.77 -33.23 -2.78
CA GLU A 346 5.40 -33.21 -2.26
C GLU A 346 5.02 -31.85 -1.64
N LEU A 347 5.96 -31.19 -0.96
CA LEU A 347 5.68 -30.08 -0.06
C LEU A 347 6.04 -28.69 -0.64
N ASP A 348 7.01 -28.60 -1.55
CA ASP A 348 7.56 -27.32 -2.01
C ASP A 348 6.51 -26.44 -2.70
N GLU A 349 5.65 -27.01 -3.55
CA GLU A 349 4.61 -26.25 -4.24
C GLU A 349 3.65 -25.56 -3.25
N LYS A 350 3.30 -26.25 -2.15
CA LYS A 350 2.46 -25.68 -1.07
C LYS A 350 3.19 -24.58 -0.32
N ILE A 351 4.47 -24.78 -0.03
CA ILE A 351 5.29 -23.79 0.69
C ILE A 351 5.44 -22.52 -0.15
N ASP A 352 5.74 -22.66 -1.44
CA ASP A 352 5.92 -21.54 -2.35
C ASP A 352 4.61 -20.80 -2.62
N ALA A 353 3.49 -21.51 -2.79
CA ALA A 353 2.17 -20.90 -2.86
C ALA A 353 1.81 -20.13 -1.58
N ALA A 354 2.06 -20.72 -0.40
CA ALA A 354 1.81 -20.05 0.87
C ALA A 354 2.66 -18.79 1.04
N ARG A 355 3.94 -18.87 0.66
CA ARG A 355 4.87 -17.74 0.69
C ARG A 355 4.47 -16.64 -0.28
N LEU A 356 4.10 -16.98 -1.51
CA LEU A 356 3.57 -16.04 -2.51
C LEU A 356 2.33 -15.32 -1.96
N LEU A 357 1.36 -16.05 -1.42
CA LEU A 357 0.16 -15.47 -0.83
C LEU A 357 0.47 -14.54 0.35
N GLN A 358 1.30 -14.98 1.31
CA GLN A 358 1.61 -14.15 2.46
C GLN A 358 2.42 -12.91 2.10
N ASN A 359 3.40 -13.03 1.21
CA ASN A 359 4.22 -11.88 0.83
C ASN A 359 3.45 -10.83 0.04
N THR A 360 2.37 -11.22 -0.63
CA THR A 360 1.61 -10.31 -1.52
C THR A 360 0.31 -9.77 -0.92
N ARG A 361 -0.07 -10.18 0.29
CA ARG A 361 -1.39 -9.84 0.87
C ARG A 361 -1.41 -8.91 2.08
N HIS A 362 -0.24 -8.57 2.65
CA HIS A 362 -0.17 -7.87 3.95
C HIS A 362 0.19 -6.38 3.86
N SER A 363 1.28 -6.02 3.16
CA SER A 363 1.71 -4.63 3.07
C SER A 363 2.39 -4.31 1.73
N PRO A 364 2.34 -3.06 1.25
CA PRO A 364 2.96 -2.67 -0.01
C PRO A 364 4.47 -2.88 -0.03
N GLU A 365 5.15 -2.66 1.10
CA GLU A 365 6.61 -2.83 1.21
C GLU A 365 6.98 -4.30 1.11
N ARG A 366 6.17 -5.19 1.70
CA ARG A 366 6.38 -6.64 1.62
C ARG A 366 6.14 -7.16 0.20
N VAL A 367 5.11 -6.65 -0.48
CA VAL A 367 4.84 -6.95 -1.90
C VAL A 367 6.05 -6.55 -2.74
N ARG A 368 6.52 -5.30 -2.63
CA ARG A 368 7.64 -4.79 -3.44
C ARG A 368 8.93 -5.56 -3.19
N ALA A 369 9.28 -5.81 -1.93
CA ALA A 369 10.45 -6.61 -1.58
C ALA A 369 10.36 -8.05 -2.14
N PHE A 370 9.16 -8.62 -2.22
CA PHE A 370 8.95 -9.93 -2.83
C PHE A 370 9.12 -9.91 -4.36
N PHE A 371 8.64 -8.87 -5.04
CA PHE A 371 8.89 -8.69 -6.48
C PHE A 371 10.38 -8.42 -6.75
N GLU A 372 11.05 -7.60 -5.95
CA GLU A 372 12.50 -7.37 -6.05
C GLU A 372 13.29 -8.66 -5.90
N GLU A 373 12.97 -9.46 -4.89
CA GLU A 373 13.59 -10.77 -4.65
C GLU A 373 13.35 -11.74 -5.81
N LYS A 374 12.10 -11.89 -6.25
CA LYS A 374 11.73 -12.89 -7.27
C LYS A 374 12.23 -12.49 -8.65
N CYS A 375 12.05 -11.23 -9.03
CA CYS A 375 12.34 -10.74 -10.37
C CYS A 375 13.76 -10.18 -10.52
N GLY A 376 14.53 -10.10 -9.43
CA GLY A 376 15.88 -9.53 -9.44
C GLY A 376 15.90 -8.02 -9.67
N PHE A 377 14.82 -7.31 -9.32
CA PHE A 377 14.80 -5.86 -9.42
C PHE A 377 15.73 -5.26 -8.35
N HIS A 378 16.55 -4.29 -8.74
CA HIS A 378 17.40 -3.58 -7.79
C HIS A 378 16.58 -2.73 -6.81
N ASP A 379 15.59 -2.01 -7.34
CA ASP A 379 14.59 -1.26 -6.59
C ASP A 379 13.30 -1.24 -7.42
N PHE A 380 12.18 -1.64 -6.81
CA PHE A 380 10.88 -1.65 -7.46
C PHE A 380 10.49 -0.27 -8.01
N MET A 381 10.85 0.80 -7.31
CA MET A 381 10.50 2.18 -7.69
C MET A 381 11.29 2.66 -8.91
N TYR A 382 12.47 2.11 -9.15
CA TYR A 382 13.30 2.39 -10.34
C TYR A 382 13.12 1.36 -11.45
N THR A 383 12.15 0.46 -11.31
CA THR A 383 11.81 -0.51 -12.36
C THR A 383 10.78 0.10 -13.33
N PRO A 384 10.91 -0.09 -14.65
CA PRO A 384 9.93 0.35 -15.64
C PRO A 384 8.52 -0.17 -15.37
N ASP A 385 7.53 0.69 -15.59
CA ASP A 385 6.12 0.33 -15.42
C ASP A 385 5.70 -0.87 -16.29
N LYS A 386 6.23 -0.95 -17.51
CA LYS A 386 6.02 -2.09 -18.43
C LYS A 386 6.52 -3.40 -17.82
N THR A 387 7.72 -3.41 -17.25
CA THR A 387 8.33 -4.57 -16.60
C THR A 387 7.58 -4.97 -15.33
N ILE A 388 7.20 -4.00 -14.50
CA ILE A 388 6.37 -4.24 -13.30
C ILE A 388 5.05 -4.91 -13.71
N THR A 389 4.38 -4.38 -14.73
CA THR A 389 3.13 -4.95 -15.23
C THR A 389 3.32 -6.39 -15.72
N ALA A 390 4.40 -6.69 -16.43
CA ALA A 390 4.71 -8.04 -16.88
C ALA A 390 4.82 -9.02 -15.70
N ALA A 391 5.59 -8.65 -14.67
CA ALA A 391 5.75 -9.45 -13.47
C ALA A 391 4.41 -9.66 -12.74
N VAL A 392 3.55 -8.63 -12.67
CA VAL A 392 2.22 -8.74 -12.05
C VAL A 392 1.31 -9.69 -12.84
N LEU A 393 1.34 -9.67 -14.18
CA LEU A 393 0.58 -10.61 -15.01
C LEU A 393 1.02 -12.05 -14.78
N CYS A 394 2.33 -12.31 -14.67
CA CYS A 394 2.86 -13.63 -14.32
C CYS A 394 2.46 -14.06 -12.90
N TYR A 395 2.51 -13.14 -11.93
CA TYR A 395 2.01 -13.38 -10.57
C TYR A 395 0.53 -13.78 -10.55
N LEU A 396 -0.33 -13.05 -11.27
CA LEU A 396 -1.77 -13.36 -11.35
C LEU A 396 -2.03 -14.67 -12.08
N THR A 397 -1.24 -14.97 -13.12
CA THR A 397 -1.31 -16.25 -13.83
C THR A 397 -0.95 -17.41 -12.91
N GLU A 398 0.08 -17.25 -12.09
CA GLU A 398 0.47 -18.26 -11.09
C GLU A 398 -0.57 -18.39 -9.96
N LEU A 399 -1.12 -17.28 -9.48
CA LEU A 399 -2.20 -17.30 -8.48
C LEU A 399 -3.44 -18.04 -9.02
N ARG A 400 -3.81 -17.76 -10.29
CA ARG A 400 -4.88 -18.47 -10.99
C ARG A 400 -4.57 -19.96 -11.08
N ARG A 401 -3.38 -20.33 -11.55
CA ARG A 401 -2.92 -21.73 -11.62
C ARG A 401 -3.09 -22.45 -10.29
N ILE A 402 -2.56 -21.87 -9.22
CA ILE A 402 -2.67 -22.43 -7.86
C ILE A 402 -4.14 -22.66 -7.50
N CYS A 403 -5.02 -21.68 -7.74
CA CYS A 403 -6.43 -21.80 -7.39
C CYS A 403 -7.22 -22.80 -8.26
N THR A 404 -6.83 -23.00 -9.53
CA THR A 404 -7.58 -23.84 -10.48
C THR A 404 -7.03 -25.25 -10.65
N GLU A 405 -5.71 -25.42 -10.64
CA GLU A 405 -5.07 -26.71 -10.93
C GLU A 405 -4.82 -27.54 -9.67
N THR A 406 -4.66 -26.90 -8.50
CA THR A 406 -4.43 -27.61 -7.24
C THR A 406 -5.73 -27.73 -6.44
N ALA A 407 -5.96 -28.90 -5.84
CA ALA A 407 -7.15 -29.13 -5.03
C ALA A 407 -7.20 -28.30 -3.74
N TRP A 408 -6.03 -27.89 -3.22
CA TRP A 408 -5.89 -27.17 -1.95
C TRP A 408 -5.69 -25.65 -2.11
N GLY A 409 -5.38 -25.17 -3.32
CA GLY A 409 -4.94 -23.79 -3.54
C GLY A 409 -5.99 -22.74 -3.22
N THR A 410 -7.25 -22.97 -3.62
CA THR A 410 -8.36 -22.06 -3.33
C THR A 410 -8.62 -21.97 -1.82
N ASP A 411 -8.63 -23.11 -1.12
CA ASP A 411 -8.83 -23.13 0.33
C ASP A 411 -7.68 -22.45 1.05
N LEU A 412 -6.43 -22.68 0.62
CA LEU A 412 -5.25 -22.02 1.17
C LEU A 412 -5.30 -20.50 0.98
N ALA A 413 -5.73 -20.03 -0.18
CA ALA A 413 -5.86 -18.60 -0.47
C ALA A 413 -6.90 -17.93 0.45
N LYS A 414 -8.00 -18.63 0.73
CA LYS A 414 -9.09 -18.17 1.62
C LYS A 414 -8.71 -18.19 3.11
N CYS A 415 -7.74 -19.00 3.51
CA CYS A 415 -7.32 -19.09 4.91
C CYS A 415 -6.82 -17.73 5.44
N LEU A 416 -7.42 -17.28 6.55
CA LEU A 416 -7.10 -16.02 7.20
C LEU A 416 -6.18 -16.22 8.41
N THR A 417 -6.21 -17.42 9.01
CA THR A 417 -5.47 -17.74 10.23
C THR A 417 -4.37 -18.78 10.00
N ASP A 418 -3.40 -18.82 10.91
CA ASP A 418 -2.32 -19.82 10.89
C ASP A 418 -2.85 -21.23 11.11
N LEU A 419 -3.91 -21.38 11.93
CA LEU A 419 -4.53 -22.67 12.20
C LEU A 419 -5.17 -23.28 10.95
N GLU A 420 -5.97 -22.50 10.23
CA GLU A 420 -6.59 -22.96 8.97
C GLU A 420 -5.52 -23.30 7.92
N ARG A 421 -4.49 -22.46 7.81
CA ARG A 421 -3.37 -22.72 6.89
C ARG A 421 -2.64 -24.02 7.23
N ALA A 422 -2.36 -24.26 8.51
CA ALA A 422 -1.72 -25.50 8.94
C ALA A 422 -2.58 -26.74 8.63
N GLN A 423 -3.90 -26.61 8.73
CA GLN A 423 -4.85 -27.68 8.36
C GLN A 423 -4.85 -27.96 6.86
N VAL A 424 -4.86 -26.93 6.02
CA VAL A 424 -4.91 -27.09 4.54
C VAL A 424 -3.56 -27.50 3.95
N MET A 425 -2.46 -26.89 4.39
CA MET A 425 -1.12 -27.19 3.88
C MET A 425 -0.65 -28.57 4.35
N GLY A 426 -1.04 -28.97 5.56
CA GLY A 426 -0.40 -30.04 6.32
C GLY A 426 0.68 -29.50 7.23
N ARG A 427 0.90 -30.21 8.34
CA ARG A 427 1.84 -29.82 9.41
C ARG A 427 3.26 -29.60 8.88
N ASP A 428 3.74 -30.50 8.04
CA ASP A 428 5.13 -30.55 7.62
C ASP A 428 5.50 -29.36 6.73
N ALA A 429 4.70 -29.09 5.70
CA ALA A 429 4.85 -27.91 4.86
C ALA A 429 4.74 -26.60 5.68
N PHE A 430 3.80 -26.55 6.62
CA PHE A 430 3.61 -25.37 7.47
C PHE A 430 4.81 -25.09 8.37
N ILE A 431 5.42 -26.12 8.97
CA ILE A 431 6.60 -25.97 9.82
C ILE A 431 7.78 -25.41 9.02
N VAL A 432 8.06 -25.94 7.83
CA VAL A 432 9.16 -25.44 6.97
C VAL A 432 8.89 -24.01 6.54
N TYR A 433 7.67 -23.72 6.05
CA TYR A 433 7.25 -22.37 5.69
C TYR A 433 7.45 -21.38 6.85
N ARG A 434 6.99 -21.76 8.05
CA ARG A 434 7.13 -20.93 9.25
C ARG A 434 8.59 -20.74 9.65
N HIS A 435 9.41 -21.77 9.53
CA HIS A 435 10.84 -21.71 9.86
C HIS A 435 11.59 -20.73 8.95
N ILE A 436 11.25 -20.70 7.65
CA ILE A 436 11.79 -19.71 6.70
C ILE A 436 11.36 -18.30 7.09
N GLU A 437 10.06 -18.07 7.35
CA GLU A 437 9.55 -16.76 7.75
C GLU A 437 10.19 -16.25 9.05
N ASP A 438 10.33 -17.12 10.05
CA ASP A 438 10.95 -16.76 11.32
C ASP A 438 12.44 -16.44 11.15
N ALA A 439 13.15 -17.10 10.24
CA ALA A 439 14.53 -16.75 9.87
C ALA A 439 14.62 -15.37 9.19
N ILE A 440 13.68 -15.02 8.31
CA ILE A 440 13.59 -13.67 7.71
C ILE A 440 13.38 -12.62 8.81
N LEU A 441 12.46 -12.88 9.74
CA LEU A 441 12.19 -11.97 10.85
C LEU A 441 13.38 -11.84 11.79
N ASP A 442 14.09 -12.93 12.06
CA ASP A 442 15.29 -12.89 12.89
C ASP A 442 16.41 -12.09 12.22
N LYS A 443 16.67 -12.29 10.92
CA LYS A 443 17.64 -11.46 10.18
C LYS A 443 17.30 -9.97 10.28
N LYS A 444 16.03 -9.60 10.09
CA LYS A 444 15.55 -8.21 10.27
C LYS A 444 15.77 -7.73 11.70
N ARG A 445 15.46 -8.55 12.71
CA ARG A 445 15.67 -8.21 14.12
C ARG A 445 17.15 -7.98 14.44
N ARG A 446 18.05 -8.83 13.94
CA ARG A 446 19.51 -8.66 14.11
C ARG A 446 20.00 -7.37 13.45
N LEU A 447 19.49 -7.04 12.26
CA LEU A 447 19.79 -5.78 11.58
C LEU A 447 19.31 -4.56 12.40
N TRP A 448 18.09 -4.61 12.94
CA TRP A 448 17.58 -3.58 13.83
C TRP A 448 18.42 -3.46 15.11
N ALA A 449 18.85 -4.56 15.70
CA ALA A 449 19.71 -4.55 16.88
C ALA A 449 21.05 -3.86 16.60
N ARG A 450 21.69 -4.13 15.44
CA ARG A 450 22.92 -3.44 15.01
C ARG A 450 22.72 -1.94 14.81
N ARG A 451 21.57 -1.53 14.25
CA ARG A 451 21.20 -0.11 14.12
C ARG A 451 21.06 0.56 15.48
N PHE A 452 20.37 -0.08 16.43
CA PHE A 452 20.22 0.46 17.78
C PHE A 452 21.53 0.49 18.57
N ALA A 453 22.45 -0.44 18.29
CA ALA A 453 23.77 -0.48 18.91
C ALA A 453 24.75 0.57 18.32
N GLY A 454 24.39 1.25 17.22
CA GLY A 454 25.27 2.20 16.52
C GLY A 454 26.38 1.54 15.68
N GLU A 455 26.47 0.21 15.69
CA GLU A 455 27.46 -0.58 14.92
C GLU A 455 27.27 -0.48 13.41
N ALA A 456 26.09 -0.03 12.96
CA ALA A 456 25.80 0.15 11.55
C ALA A 456 26.42 1.43 10.94
N HIS A 457 27.04 2.31 11.75
CA HIS A 457 27.58 3.61 11.31
C HIS A 457 26.59 4.45 10.47
N GLU A 458 25.29 4.27 10.70
CA GLU A 458 24.20 5.01 10.04
C GLU A 458 23.91 6.36 10.73
N GLU A 459 24.82 6.86 11.60
CA GLU A 459 24.64 8.12 12.33
C GLU A 459 24.41 9.31 11.38
N SER A 460 25.04 9.33 10.21
CA SER A 460 24.80 10.35 9.19
C SER A 460 23.39 10.28 8.58
N THR A 461 22.79 9.10 8.49
CA THR A 461 21.45 8.87 7.94
C THR A 461 20.36 9.20 8.96
N LEU A 462 20.62 8.93 10.25
CA LEU A 462 19.73 9.27 11.35
C LEU A 462 19.77 10.77 11.63
N ASP A 463 20.95 11.40 11.56
CA ASP A 463 21.09 12.85 11.56
C ASP A 463 20.44 13.47 10.33
N TYR A 464 20.59 12.90 9.12
CA TYR A 464 19.88 13.38 7.92
C TYR A 464 18.35 13.25 8.04
N LEU A 465 17.84 12.17 8.64
CA LEU A 465 16.40 12.00 8.90
C LEU A 465 15.91 12.98 9.98
N LEU A 466 16.65 13.14 11.08
CA LEU A 466 16.33 14.09 12.15
C LEU A 466 16.46 15.55 11.69
N GLU A 467 17.43 15.85 10.83
CA GLU A 467 17.63 17.16 10.21
C GLU A 467 16.53 17.43 9.18
N ASN A 468 16.05 16.43 8.43
CA ASN A 468 14.89 16.57 7.55
C ASN A 468 13.55 16.64 8.31
N PHE A 469 13.42 15.99 9.47
CA PHE A 469 12.28 16.20 10.37
C PHE A 469 12.36 17.57 11.10
N GLY A 470 13.58 18.07 11.34
CA GLY A 470 13.87 19.38 11.90
C GLY A 470 13.70 20.54 10.91
N ARG A 471 13.96 20.31 9.61
CA ARG A 471 13.63 21.19 8.49
C ARG A 471 12.13 21.09 8.17
N ARG A 472 11.29 21.53 9.10
CA ARG A 472 10.05 22.18 8.66
C ARG A 472 10.51 23.35 7.81
N ALA A 473 10.12 23.40 6.54
CA ALA A 473 10.30 24.59 5.73
C ALA A 473 9.85 25.78 6.57
N ASP A 474 10.79 26.67 6.89
CA ASP A 474 10.46 27.96 7.48
C ASP A 474 9.33 28.52 6.64
N ARG A 475 8.16 28.70 7.24
CA ARG A 475 7.05 29.38 6.56
C ARG A 475 7.64 30.70 6.08
N PRO A 476 7.68 30.98 4.76
CA PRO A 476 8.10 32.29 4.30
C PRO A 476 7.11 33.29 4.92
N ARG A 477 7.59 34.04 5.90
CA ARG A 477 6.76 34.86 6.79
C ARG A 477 6.29 36.15 6.11
N ASN A 478 6.64 36.36 4.84
CA ASN A 478 6.32 37.55 4.05
C ASN A 478 5.97 37.18 2.59
N VAL A 479 4.81 36.58 2.35
CA VAL A 479 4.13 36.73 1.04
C VAL A 479 2.83 37.47 1.31
N GLY A 480 2.90 38.79 1.14
CA GLY A 480 1.80 39.71 1.38
C GLY A 480 0.69 39.54 0.34
N THR A 481 -0.54 39.52 0.82
CA THR A 481 -1.59 40.53 0.54
C THR A 481 -1.59 41.26 -0.81
N THR A 482 -1.42 40.55 -1.93
CA THR A 482 -1.95 40.99 -3.22
C THR A 482 -2.62 39.81 -3.90
N GLY A 483 -3.94 39.87 -3.97
CA GLY A 483 -4.75 38.91 -4.70
C GLY A 483 -4.49 39.01 -6.19
N VAL A 484 -4.13 37.88 -6.78
CA VAL A 484 -4.47 37.53 -8.15
C VAL A 484 -4.96 36.09 -8.06
N GLU A 485 -6.06 35.83 -8.75
CA GLU A 485 -6.83 34.59 -8.68
C GLU A 485 -5.94 33.38 -8.97
N PHE A 486 -6.03 32.39 -8.08
CA PHE A 486 -5.23 31.18 -8.11
C PHE A 486 -5.79 30.26 -9.20
N ASP A 487 -5.16 30.27 -10.37
CA ASP A 487 -5.54 29.44 -11.51
C ASP A 487 -5.18 27.97 -11.23
N ARG A 488 -6.17 27.08 -11.29
CA ARG A 488 -6.13 25.72 -10.73
C ARG A 488 -5.44 24.65 -11.60
N GLU A 489 -4.71 25.05 -12.64
CA GLU A 489 -4.28 24.11 -13.70
C GLU A 489 -2.76 24.06 -13.97
N GLN A 490 -1.89 24.68 -13.18
CA GLN A 490 -0.45 24.78 -13.51
C GLN A 490 0.57 24.16 -12.51
N GLU A 491 0.19 23.26 -11.60
CA GLU A 491 1.19 22.53 -10.79
C GLU A 491 0.92 21.00 -10.73
N PRO A 492 1.90 20.14 -11.11
CA PRO A 492 1.81 18.71 -10.89
C PRO A 492 2.31 18.39 -9.46
N ILE A 493 1.34 18.41 -8.56
CA ILE A 493 1.49 17.92 -7.20
C ILE A 493 1.72 16.39 -7.27
N GLY A 494 2.86 15.89 -6.79
CA GLY A 494 3.14 14.45 -6.74
C GLY A 494 2.06 13.65 -6.00
N ARG A 495 1.86 12.36 -6.34
CA ARG A 495 0.73 11.53 -5.85
C ARG A 495 0.60 11.48 -4.30
N GLN A 496 1.69 11.63 -3.54
CA GLN A 496 1.65 11.75 -2.07
C GLN A 496 1.34 13.17 -1.58
N VAL A 497 1.69 14.17 -2.37
CA VAL A 497 1.47 15.59 -2.07
C VAL A 497 0.01 15.96 -2.39
N GLN A 498 -0.67 15.31 -3.36
CA GLN A 498 -2.10 15.58 -3.62
C GLN A 498 -2.99 15.15 -2.46
N ARG A 499 -2.69 14.03 -1.80
CA ARG A 499 -3.41 13.65 -0.57
C ARG A 499 -3.03 14.55 0.60
N ARG A 500 -1.75 14.90 0.78
CA ARG A 500 -1.35 15.85 1.84
C ARG A 500 -1.86 17.27 1.60
N VAL A 501 -2.01 17.71 0.36
CA VAL A 501 -2.52 19.03 -0.02
C VAL A 501 -4.04 19.03 -0.06
N LEU A 502 -4.73 17.95 -0.47
CA LEU A 502 -6.18 17.85 -0.32
C LEU A 502 -6.61 17.66 1.13
N ASP A 503 -5.84 16.95 1.95
CA ASP A 503 -6.10 16.81 3.39
C ASP A 503 -5.63 18.03 4.16
N SER A 504 -4.53 18.69 3.77
CA SER A 504 -4.12 19.97 4.35
C SER A 504 -4.99 21.12 3.87
N ASP A 505 -5.53 21.11 2.65
CA ASP A 505 -6.50 22.09 2.15
C ASP A 505 -7.91 21.78 2.65
N LYS A 506 -8.30 20.52 2.86
CA LYS A 506 -9.51 20.22 3.63
C LYS A 506 -9.33 20.63 5.08
N ALA A 507 -8.17 20.38 5.70
CA ALA A 507 -7.90 20.78 7.07
C ALA A 507 -7.70 22.29 7.21
N ASN A 508 -7.15 22.96 6.20
CA ASN A 508 -6.98 24.40 6.13
C ASN A 508 -8.29 25.06 5.78
N LYS A 509 -9.05 24.64 4.76
CA LYS A 509 -10.43 25.11 4.53
C LYS A 509 -11.36 24.76 5.66
N LEU A 510 -11.21 23.63 6.36
CA LEU A 510 -11.96 23.35 7.60
C LEU A 510 -11.47 24.21 8.75
N ALA A 511 -10.18 24.52 8.87
CA ALA A 511 -9.64 25.44 9.87
C ALA A 511 -10.00 26.89 9.55
N GLU A 512 -10.15 27.26 8.28
CA GLU A 512 -10.51 28.56 7.77
C GLU A 512 -12.02 28.73 7.83
N MET A 513 -12.81 27.70 7.51
CA MET A 513 -14.23 27.58 7.83
C MET A 513 -14.47 27.54 9.33
N ARG A 514 -13.60 26.94 10.15
CA ARG A 514 -13.67 26.99 11.62
C ARG A 514 -13.13 28.32 12.16
N ARG A 515 -12.31 29.08 11.43
CA ARG A 515 -11.92 30.45 11.79
C ARG A 515 -12.96 31.47 11.34
N SER A 516 -13.63 31.24 10.21
CA SER A 516 -14.67 32.10 9.64
C SER A 516 -16.04 31.83 10.27
N ARG A 517 -16.41 30.57 10.52
CA ARG A 517 -17.57 30.20 11.36
C ARG A 517 -17.26 30.23 12.86
N GLY A 518 -16.04 29.95 13.30
CA GLY A 518 -15.67 30.02 14.73
C GLY A 518 -15.23 31.41 15.20
N LYS A 519 -15.32 32.42 14.34
CA LYS A 519 -15.47 33.82 14.74
C LYS A 519 -16.91 34.33 14.66
N MET A 520 -17.92 33.44 14.59
CA MET A 520 -19.21 33.79 15.19
C MET A 520 -19.12 33.53 16.68
N TRP A 521 -18.46 34.45 17.36
CA TRP A 521 -18.89 34.82 18.70
C TRP A 521 -20.35 35.22 18.54
N SER A 522 -21.28 34.31 18.85
CA SER A 522 -22.67 34.71 18.89
C SER A 522 -22.74 35.84 19.91
N ARG A 523 -23.23 37.01 19.50
CA ARG A 523 -23.70 38.08 20.41
C ARG A 523 -24.82 37.61 21.37
N LYS A 524 -25.17 36.32 21.36
CA LYS A 524 -26.02 35.70 22.36
C LYS A 524 -25.14 35.33 23.55
N ARG A 525 -25.35 36.03 24.68
CA ARG A 525 -24.84 35.64 26.00
C ARG A 525 -24.96 34.12 26.15
N SER A 526 -23.83 33.43 26.29
CA SER A 526 -23.92 32.02 26.67
C SER A 526 -24.50 31.93 28.08
N VAL A 527 -25.15 30.82 28.41
CA VAL A 527 -25.64 30.57 29.78
C VAL A 527 -24.50 30.69 30.79
N PHE A 528 -23.26 30.40 30.37
CA PHE A 528 -22.05 30.54 31.17
C PHE A 528 -21.58 32.01 31.33
N ASP A 529 -21.74 32.85 30.30
CA ASP A 529 -21.47 34.29 30.42
C ASP A 529 -22.48 34.96 31.34
N ALA A 530 -23.76 34.59 31.24
CA ALA A 530 -24.81 35.06 32.13
C ALA A 530 -24.59 34.60 33.59
N LEU A 531 -24.09 33.37 33.79
CA LEU A 531 -23.70 32.86 35.12
C LEU A 531 -22.47 33.57 35.68
N HIS A 532 -21.50 33.90 34.82
CA HIS A 532 -20.30 34.64 35.21
C HIS A 532 -20.62 36.09 35.57
N GLU A 533 -21.48 36.76 34.79
CA GLU A 533 -22.03 38.09 35.13
C GLU A 533 -22.86 38.06 36.41
N LYS A 534 -23.70 37.03 36.62
CA LYS A 534 -24.44 36.88 37.89
C LYS A 534 -23.51 36.67 39.09
N GLN A 535 -22.42 35.92 38.92
CA GLN A 535 -21.41 35.76 39.98
C GLN A 535 -20.70 37.08 40.27
N LEU A 536 -20.34 37.86 39.24
CA LEU A 536 -19.72 39.17 39.41
C LEU A 536 -20.68 40.19 40.04
N GLN A 537 -21.96 40.17 39.66
CA GLN A 537 -23.00 41.00 40.30
C GLN A 537 -23.23 40.61 41.76
N ASN A 538 -23.26 39.32 42.10
CA ASN A 538 -23.39 38.88 43.49
C ASN A 538 -22.17 39.26 44.35
N PHE A 539 -20.98 39.40 43.75
CA PHE A 539 -19.80 39.95 44.46
C PHE A 539 -19.90 41.46 44.67
N SER A 540 -20.52 42.21 43.75
CA SER A 540 -20.69 43.66 43.87
C SER A 540 -21.83 44.09 44.80
N TYR A 541 -22.80 43.22 45.07
CA TYR A 541 -23.86 43.45 46.07
C TYR A 541 -23.48 42.98 47.49
N GLY A 542 -22.25 42.51 47.69
CA GLY A 542 -21.65 42.21 48.99
C GLY A 542 -20.87 43.40 49.57
N VAL A 543 -21.47 44.59 49.56
CA VAL A 543 -21.08 45.72 50.43
C VAL A 543 -22.38 46.27 51.03
N HIS A 544 -22.93 45.50 51.98
CA HIS A 544 -23.23 45.91 53.36
C HIS A 544 -23.70 44.70 54.16
#